data_AF-A0AA38LXB8-F1
#
_entry.id   AF-A0AA38LXB8-F1
#
_cell.length_a   1.000
_cell.length_b   1.000
_cell.length_c   1.000
_cell.angle_alpha   90.00
_cell.angle_beta   90.00
_cell.angle_gamma   90.00
#
_symmetry.space_group_name_H-M   'P 1'
#
loop_
_entity.id
_entity.type
_entity.pdbx_description
1 polymer ?
#
loop_
_entity_poly.entity_id
_entity_poly.type
_entity_poly.pdbx_seq_one_letter_code
_entity_poly.pdbx_strand_id
1 'polypeptide(L)'
;IDPASLALHQALHRFHPKDNMYAAREYSDAFNWSELGLDEGVEREWYCVVFRSRRNKESESLSLYQADREAHEEAVKNGGLVMYWYGVPDETGLNLATCIWQSRRHAIKAISGPKHLLAMKHAANAYEVYDLERWVLRKEKGTRDLQLSR
;
A
#
# COMPACT_ATOMS: atom_id res chain seq x y z
N ILE A 1 0.42 5.80 16.57
CA ILE A 1 1.38 4.95 15.81
C ILE A 1 2.57 4.69 16.71
N ASP A 2 3.13 3.48 16.74
CA ASP A 2 4.31 3.20 17.59
C ASP A 2 5.59 3.91 17.07
N PRO A 3 6.64 4.11 17.91
CA PRO A 3 7.83 4.86 17.51
C PRO A 3 8.56 4.30 16.27
N ALA A 4 8.68 2.97 16.16
CA ALA A 4 9.30 2.34 15.00
C ALA A 4 8.51 2.62 13.71
N SER A 5 7.18 2.58 13.80
CA SER A 5 6.28 2.88 12.69
C SER A 5 6.27 4.37 12.33
N LEU A 6 6.52 5.27 13.28
CA LEU A 6 6.75 6.69 13.00
C LEU A 6 8.06 6.90 12.24
N ALA A 7 9.14 6.22 12.63
CA ALA A 7 10.41 6.26 11.89
C ALA A 7 10.26 5.74 10.46
N LEU A 8 9.52 4.63 10.27
CA LEU A 8 9.20 4.13 8.94
C LEU A 8 8.38 5.15 8.14
N HIS A 9 7.34 5.75 8.73
CA HIS A 9 6.53 6.78 8.07
C HIS A 9 7.39 7.95 7.57
N GLN A 10 8.36 8.40 8.38
CA GLN A 10 9.29 9.47 8.01
C GLN A 10 10.20 9.06 6.84
N ALA A 11 10.75 7.84 6.87
CA ALA A 11 11.58 7.33 5.77
C ALA A 11 10.79 7.26 4.46
N LEU A 12 9.53 6.84 4.53
CA LEU A 12 8.61 6.71 3.39
C LEU A 12 8.23 8.05 2.74
N HIS A 13 8.62 9.21 3.28
CA HIS A 13 8.52 10.48 2.54
C HIS A 13 9.39 10.49 1.27
N ARG A 14 10.41 9.63 1.19
CA ARG A 14 11.24 9.44 -0.01
C ARG A 14 10.82 8.23 -0.84
N PHE A 15 9.68 7.61 -0.52
CA PHE A 15 9.18 6.44 -1.23
C PHE A 15 8.76 6.82 -2.65
N HIS A 16 9.37 6.20 -3.65
CA HIS A 16 9.01 6.39 -5.05
C HIS A 16 9.26 5.11 -5.86
N PRO A 17 8.52 4.91 -6.96
CA PRO A 17 8.80 3.80 -7.87
C PRO A 17 10.19 3.94 -8.49
N LYS A 18 10.85 2.83 -8.81
CA LYS A 18 12.16 2.87 -9.49
C LYS A 18 12.06 3.38 -10.92
N ASP A 19 10.95 3.06 -11.60
CA ASP A 19 10.64 3.46 -12.96
C ASP A 19 9.13 3.37 -13.20
N ASN A 20 8.67 3.73 -14.40
CA ASN A 20 7.26 3.69 -14.78
C ASN A 20 6.68 2.26 -14.91
N MET A 21 7.51 1.22 -14.79
CA MET A 21 7.10 -0.19 -14.90
C MET A 21 6.83 -0.83 -13.52
N TYR A 22 6.79 -0.04 -12.44
CA TYR A 22 6.57 -0.52 -11.06
C TYR A 22 5.37 -1.46 -10.92
N ALA A 23 4.29 -1.23 -11.68
CA ALA A 23 3.07 -2.03 -11.61
C ALA A 23 3.22 -3.43 -12.23
N ALA A 24 4.26 -3.67 -13.02
CA ALA A 24 4.61 -4.96 -13.60
C ALA A 24 5.77 -5.67 -12.87
N ARG A 25 6.55 -4.95 -12.06
CA ARG A 25 7.67 -5.49 -11.28
C ARG A 25 7.20 -6.21 -10.02
N GLU A 26 7.98 -7.18 -9.53
CA GLU A 26 7.80 -7.74 -8.18
C GLU A 26 7.84 -6.63 -7.12
N TYR A 27 7.04 -6.73 -6.06
CA TYR A 27 6.90 -5.66 -5.08
C TYR A 27 8.23 -5.30 -4.40
N SER A 28 9.12 -6.28 -4.18
CA SER A 28 10.45 -6.07 -3.61
C SER A 28 11.42 -5.31 -4.52
N ASP A 29 11.14 -5.25 -5.83
CA ASP A 29 11.95 -4.53 -6.82
C ASP A 29 11.24 -3.30 -7.42
N ALA A 30 9.94 -3.14 -7.19
CA ALA A 30 9.13 -2.07 -7.77
C ALA A 30 9.50 -0.66 -7.26
N PHE A 31 10.02 -0.56 -6.04
CA PHE A 31 10.27 0.71 -5.33
C PHE A 31 11.70 0.81 -4.80
N ASN A 32 12.09 2.01 -4.40
CA ASN A 32 13.42 2.33 -3.86
C ASN A 32 13.67 1.80 -2.43
N TRP A 33 13.23 0.59 -2.08
CA TRP A 33 13.33 0.00 -0.74
C TRP A 33 14.74 0.06 -0.13
N SER A 34 15.78 -0.15 -0.95
CA SER A 34 17.18 -0.07 -0.54
C SER A 34 17.63 1.32 -0.06
N GLU A 35 16.87 2.37 -0.37
CA GLU A 35 17.17 3.76 0.01
C GLU A 35 16.45 4.19 1.30
N LEU A 36 15.50 3.37 1.78
CA LEU A 36 14.55 3.71 2.86
C LEU A 36 14.98 3.16 4.22
N GLY A 37 16.28 3.06 4.45
CA GLY A 37 16.84 2.49 5.68
C GLY A 37 16.44 3.24 6.94
N LEU A 38 16.33 2.51 8.05
CA LEU A 38 16.05 3.01 9.40
C LEU A 38 17.28 2.85 10.30
N ASP A 39 17.24 3.45 11.49
CA ASP A 39 18.32 3.29 12.48
C ASP A 39 18.51 1.83 12.90
N GLU A 40 19.76 1.45 13.19
CA GLU A 40 20.15 0.08 13.55
C GLU A 40 19.52 -0.42 14.85
N GLY A 41 19.12 0.49 15.74
CA GLY A 41 18.40 0.16 16.96
C GLY A 41 16.94 -0.25 16.74
N VAL A 42 16.38 0.01 15.55
CA VAL A 42 14.97 -0.30 15.24
C VAL A 42 14.83 -1.77 14.87
N GLU A 43 13.86 -2.42 15.48
CA GLU A 43 13.44 -3.79 15.16
C GLU A 43 11.91 -3.85 15.11
N ARG A 44 11.35 -4.25 13.95
CA ARG A 44 9.91 -4.29 13.74
C ARG A 44 9.53 -5.06 12.48
N GLU A 45 8.28 -5.51 12.44
CA GLU A 45 7.62 -5.99 11.24
C GLU A 45 6.36 -5.15 10.96
N TRP A 46 6.11 -4.91 9.68
CA TRP A 46 4.90 -4.27 9.17
C TRP A 46 4.25 -5.17 8.12
N TYR A 47 2.96 -4.96 7.92
CA TYR A 47 2.16 -5.74 6.97
C TYR A 47 1.80 -4.86 5.77
N CYS A 48 2.19 -5.29 4.58
CA CYS A 48 1.88 -4.58 3.34
C CYS A 48 0.76 -5.30 2.58
N VAL A 49 -0.14 -4.52 2.00
CA VAL A 49 -1.15 -4.99 1.05
C VAL A 49 -0.87 -4.29 -0.27
N VAL A 50 -0.67 -5.07 -1.33
CA VAL A 50 -0.42 -4.57 -2.68
C VAL A 50 -1.63 -4.91 -3.51
N PHE A 51 -2.25 -3.89 -4.09
CA PHE A 51 -3.38 -4.01 -4.99
C PHE A 51 -2.89 -3.72 -6.40
N ARG A 52 -2.79 -4.76 -7.23
CA ARG A 52 -2.52 -4.60 -8.67
C ARG A 52 -3.81 -4.64 -9.42
N SER A 53 -3.94 -3.78 -10.43
CA SER A 53 -5.17 -3.70 -11.20
C SER A 53 -4.92 -3.28 -12.62
N ARG A 54 -5.83 -3.66 -13.52
CA ARG A 54 -5.99 -3.02 -14.83
C ARG A 54 -7.35 -2.34 -14.85
N ARG A 55 -7.36 -1.02 -15.05
CA ARG A 55 -8.59 -0.24 -15.13
C ARG A 55 -9.38 -0.62 -16.37
N ASN A 56 -10.70 -0.73 -16.20
CA ASN A 56 -11.60 -0.80 -17.34
C ASN A 56 -11.68 0.58 -18.00
N LYS A 57 -11.40 0.64 -19.30
CA LYS A 57 -11.43 1.89 -20.10
C LYS A 57 -12.80 2.56 -20.11
N GLU A 58 -13.87 1.79 -19.94
CA GLU A 58 -15.24 2.28 -19.87
C GLU A 58 -15.63 2.77 -18.47
N SER A 59 -14.80 2.49 -17.46
CA SER A 59 -15.02 2.96 -16.09
C SER A 59 -14.43 4.35 -15.87
N GLU A 60 -15.15 5.37 -16.32
CA GLU A 60 -15.05 6.70 -15.72
C GLU A 60 -15.90 6.69 -14.45
N SER A 61 -15.28 6.52 -13.29
CA SER A 61 -16.05 6.62 -12.05
C SER A 61 -15.39 7.54 -11.05
N LEU A 62 -15.80 8.81 -11.10
CA LEU A 62 -15.67 9.75 -9.99
C LEU A 62 -16.11 9.11 -8.65
N SER A 63 -17.06 8.16 -8.71
CA SER A 63 -17.52 7.39 -7.55
C SER A 63 -16.48 6.41 -6.99
N LEU A 64 -15.59 5.82 -7.80
CA LEU A 64 -14.50 5.00 -7.28
C LEU A 64 -13.50 5.85 -6.51
N TYR A 65 -13.07 6.98 -7.07
CA TYR A 65 -12.12 7.87 -6.41
C TYR A 65 -12.68 8.42 -5.10
N GLN A 66 -13.96 8.79 -5.09
CA GLN A 66 -14.62 9.23 -3.87
C GLN A 66 -14.70 8.09 -2.84
N ALA A 67 -15.12 6.89 -3.25
CA ALA A 67 -15.23 5.76 -2.34
C ALA A 67 -13.88 5.33 -1.78
N ASP A 68 -12.82 5.35 -2.59
CA ASP A 68 -11.45 5.07 -2.17
C ASP A 68 -10.96 6.11 -1.14
N ARG A 69 -11.21 7.41 -1.39
CA ARG A 69 -10.91 8.49 -0.43
C ARG A 69 -11.64 8.28 0.89
N GLU A 70 -12.92 7.97 0.86
CA GLU A 70 -13.72 7.73 2.08
C GLU A 70 -13.23 6.49 2.84
N ALA A 71 -12.86 5.41 2.13
CA ALA A 71 -12.28 4.22 2.73
C ALA A 71 -10.89 4.50 3.35
N HIS A 72 -10.09 5.34 2.71
CA HIS A 72 -8.81 5.81 3.23
C HIS A 72 -9.00 6.64 4.51
N GLU A 73 -9.92 7.60 4.52
CA GLU A 73 -10.24 8.41 5.71
C GLU A 73 -10.72 7.54 6.89
N GLU A 74 -11.56 6.54 6.61
CA GLU A 74 -11.99 5.55 7.61
C GLU A 74 -10.82 4.72 8.15
N ALA A 75 -9.93 4.26 7.27
CA ALA A 75 -8.72 3.54 7.64
C ALA A 75 -7.79 4.37 8.55
N VAL A 76 -7.60 5.65 8.24
CA VAL A 76 -6.82 6.58 9.07
C VAL A 76 -7.43 6.72 10.46
N LYS A 77 -8.76 6.94 10.54
CA LYS A 77 -9.48 7.05 11.82
C LYS A 77 -9.40 5.77 12.66
N ASN A 78 -9.47 4.61 12.03
CA ASN A 78 -9.38 3.31 12.70
C ASN A 78 -7.97 2.99 13.23
N GLY A 79 -6.96 3.70 12.74
CA GLY A 79 -5.57 3.61 13.16
C GLY A 79 -4.84 2.40 12.59
N GLY A 80 -3.51 2.47 12.59
CA GLY A 80 -2.65 1.38 12.12
C GLY A 80 -2.09 1.55 10.72
N LEU A 81 -2.65 2.44 9.91
CA LEU A 81 -2.10 2.80 8.61
C LEU A 81 -0.81 3.61 8.78
N VAL A 82 0.28 3.15 8.18
CA VAL A 82 1.59 3.81 8.16
C VAL A 82 1.75 4.63 6.88
N MET A 83 1.32 4.06 5.76
CA MET A 83 1.37 4.71 4.45
C MET A 83 0.26 4.17 3.56
N TYR A 84 -0.29 5.06 2.74
CA TYR A 84 -1.04 4.73 1.54
C TYR A 84 -0.33 5.36 0.34
N TRP A 85 -0.14 4.58 -0.72
CA TRP A 85 0.43 5.04 -1.98
C TRP A 85 -0.41 4.51 -3.14
N TYR A 86 -0.72 5.38 -4.10
CA TYR A 86 -1.51 5.05 -5.28
C TYR A 86 -0.77 5.53 -6.52
N GLY A 87 -0.47 4.60 -7.42
CA GLY A 87 0.21 4.90 -8.68
C GLY A 87 -0.70 5.54 -9.72
N VAL A 88 -0.10 5.97 -10.83
CA VAL A 88 -0.83 6.41 -12.02
C VAL A 88 -0.93 5.23 -12.99
N PRO A 89 -2.14 4.87 -13.47
CA PRO A 89 -2.28 3.82 -14.47
C PRO A 89 -1.47 4.13 -15.73
N ASP A 90 -0.82 3.11 -16.30
CA ASP A 90 -0.12 3.23 -17.58
C ASP A 90 -1.11 3.31 -18.77
N GLU A 91 -0.57 3.37 -20.00
CA GLU A 91 -1.37 3.44 -21.23
C GLU A 91 -2.29 2.21 -21.43
N THR A 92 -1.97 1.08 -20.81
CA THR A 92 -2.79 -0.14 -20.81
C THR A 92 -3.81 -0.17 -19.67
N GLY A 93 -3.78 0.83 -18.78
CA GLY A 93 -4.58 0.91 -17.57
C GLY A 93 -4.02 0.11 -16.40
N LEU A 94 -2.82 -0.49 -16.53
CA LEU A 94 -2.17 -1.23 -15.46
C LEU A 94 -1.68 -0.27 -14.37
N ASN A 95 -1.99 -0.60 -13.12
CA ASN A 95 -1.63 0.21 -11.97
C ASN A 95 -1.33 -0.65 -10.72
N LEU A 96 -0.71 -0.01 -9.74
CA LEU A 96 -0.48 -0.56 -8.42
C LEU A 96 -0.83 0.49 -7.35
N ALA A 97 -1.51 0.03 -6.30
CA ALA A 97 -1.64 0.74 -5.04
C ALA A 97 -1.05 -0.11 -3.92
N THR A 98 -0.49 0.51 -2.89
CA THR A 98 0.03 -0.21 -1.73
C THR A 98 -0.28 0.52 -0.43
N CYS A 99 -0.62 -0.27 0.59
CA CYS A 99 -0.81 0.18 1.96
C CYS A 99 0.16 -0.54 2.88
N ILE A 100 0.80 0.19 3.78
CA ILE A 100 1.64 -0.38 4.85
C ILE A 100 0.94 -0.19 6.18
N TRP A 101 0.84 -1.26 6.96
CA TRP A 101 0.13 -1.31 8.23
C TRP A 101 1.04 -1.74 9.37
N GLN A 102 0.79 -1.21 10.57
CA GLN A 102 1.46 -1.65 11.80
C GLN A 102 1.30 -3.15 12.08
N SER A 103 0.22 -3.78 11.59
CA SER A 103 0.06 -5.23 11.60
C SER A 103 -1.08 -5.70 10.71
N ARG A 104 -1.10 -7.01 10.40
CA ARG A 104 -2.23 -7.68 9.72
C ARG A 104 -3.58 -7.42 10.40
N ARG A 105 -3.61 -7.36 11.74
CA ARG A 105 -4.83 -7.08 12.50
C ARG A 105 -5.39 -5.69 12.17
N HIS A 106 -4.53 -4.68 12.01
CA HIS A 106 -4.97 -3.34 11.61
C HIS A 106 -5.53 -3.34 10.19
N ALA A 107 -4.86 -4.02 9.25
CA ALA A 107 -5.34 -4.14 7.88
C ALA A 107 -6.74 -4.80 7.83
N ILE A 108 -6.95 -5.90 8.56
CA ILE A 108 -8.26 -6.59 8.61
C ILE A 108 -9.35 -5.68 9.18
N LYS A 109 -9.05 -4.95 10.26
CA LYS A 109 -10.00 -4.02 10.87
C LYS A 109 -10.41 -2.93 9.88
N ALA A 110 -9.46 -2.40 9.10
CA ALA A 110 -9.74 -1.37 8.10
C ALA A 110 -10.62 -1.88 6.95
N ILE A 111 -10.31 -3.05 6.38
CA ILE A 111 -11.09 -3.59 5.24
C ILE A 111 -12.51 -4.04 5.62
N SER A 112 -12.74 -4.26 6.92
CA SER A 112 -14.04 -4.64 7.47
C SER A 112 -14.96 -3.43 7.72
N GLY A 113 -14.47 -2.21 7.49
CA GLY A 113 -15.23 -0.97 7.65
C GLY A 113 -16.27 -0.76 6.55
N PRO A 114 -17.41 -0.11 6.85
CA PRO A 114 -18.49 0.10 5.89
C PRO A 114 -18.06 0.90 4.66
N LYS A 115 -17.15 1.88 4.79
CA LYS A 115 -16.66 2.65 3.64
C LYS A 115 -15.77 1.80 2.75
N HIS A 116 -14.93 0.96 3.34
CA HIS A 116 -14.13 0.02 2.57
C HIS A 116 -14.98 -1.02 1.82
N LEU A 117 -16.03 -1.56 2.45
CA LEU A 117 -16.99 -2.45 1.79
C LEU A 117 -17.69 -1.78 0.61
N LEU A 118 -18.03 -0.49 0.72
CA LEU A 118 -18.61 0.27 -0.38
C LEU A 118 -17.60 0.50 -1.51
N ALA A 119 -16.36 0.87 -1.19
CA ALA A 119 -15.28 1.02 -2.16
C ALA A 119 -15.01 -0.27 -2.93
N MET A 120 -15.00 -1.42 -2.26
CA MET A 120 -14.85 -2.73 -2.92
C MET A 120 -16.00 -3.03 -3.90
N LYS A 121 -17.23 -2.63 -3.59
CA LYS A 121 -18.36 -2.78 -4.53
C LYS A 121 -18.19 -1.92 -5.78
N HIS A 122 -17.68 -0.69 -5.64
CA HIS A 122 -17.37 0.16 -6.80
C HIS A 122 -16.19 -0.38 -7.59
N ALA A 123 -15.16 -0.92 -6.92
CA ALA A 123 -13.99 -1.53 -7.54
C ALA A 123 -14.34 -2.72 -8.45
N ALA A 124 -15.35 -3.51 -8.08
CA ALA A 124 -15.74 -4.70 -8.86
C ALA A 124 -16.11 -4.41 -10.32
N ASN A 125 -16.63 -3.21 -10.61
CA ASN A 125 -16.98 -2.78 -11.98
C ASN A 125 -15.93 -1.85 -12.60
N ALA A 126 -14.92 -1.43 -11.83
CA ALA A 126 -13.95 -0.43 -12.27
C ALA A 126 -12.66 -1.01 -12.85
N TYR A 127 -12.40 -2.28 -12.57
CA TYR A 127 -11.20 -2.98 -13.00
C TYR A 127 -11.57 -4.18 -13.88
N GLU A 128 -10.84 -4.36 -14.98
CA GLU A 128 -10.94 -5.57 -15.81
C GLU A 128 -10.43 -6.78 -15.02
N VAL A 129 -9.30 -6.57 -14.34
CA VAL A 129 -8.66 -7.54 -13.46
C VAL A 129 -8.03 -6.82 -12.28
N TYR A 130 -8.00 -7.49 -11.13
CA TYR A 130 -7.21 -7.06 -9.99
C TYR A 130 -6.69 -8.25 -9.19
N ASP A 131 -5.57 -8.05 -8.49
CA ASP A 131 -4.97 -9.02 -7.59
C ASP A 131 -4.53 -8.34 -6.28
N LEU A 132 -4.52 -9.11 -5.20
CA LEU A 132 -4.14 -8.67 -3.86
C LEU A 132 -2.98 -9.50 -3.32
N GLU A 133 -1.83 -8.88 -3.21
CA GLU A 133 -0.66 -9.47 -2.58
C GLU A 133 -0.51 -9.02 -1.14
N ARG A 134 0.13 -9.88 -0.35
CA ARG A 134 0.34 -9.69 1.09
C ARG A 134 1.83 -9.90 1.33
N TRP A 135 2.45 -8.93 1.97
CA TRP A 135 3.88 -8.93 2.22
C TRP A 135 4.16 -8.54 3.67
N VAL A 136 5.31 -8.98 4.17
CA VAL A 136 5.89 -8.51 5.42
C VAL A 136 7.11 -7.66 5.10
N LEU A 137 7.09 -6.42 5.58
CA LEU A 137 8.25 -5.53 5.60
C LEU A 137 8.91 -5.67 6.96
N ARG A 138 10.16 -6.13 6.99
CA ARG A 138 10.92 -6.42 8.20
C ARG A 138 12.07 -5.44 8.32
N LYS A 139 12.28 -4.94 9.53
CA LYS A 139 13.48 -4.26 9.98
C LYS A 139 14.08 -5.05 11.13
N GLU A 140 15.30 -5.56 10.94
CA GLU A 140 16.03 -6.32 11.95
C GLU A 140 16.99 -5.43 12.73
N LYS A 141 17.25 -5.76 14.00
CA LYS A 141 18.23 -5.01 14.79
C LYS A 141 19.65 -5.18 14.21
N GLY A 142 20.42 -4.09 14.17
CA GLY A 142 21.82 -4.10 13.71
C GLY A 142 22.00 -3.93 12.21
N THR A 143 20.92 -3.87 11.41
CA THR A 143 20.98 -3.49 9.99
C THR A 143 20.42 -2.09 9.79
N ARG A 144 20.56 -1.48 8.61
CA ARG A 144 19.76 -0.31 8.24
C ARG A 144 18.63 -0.66 7.27
N ASP A 145 18.79 -1.73 6.52
CA ASP A 145 17.94 -2.10 5.41
C ASP A 145 16.56 -2.59 5.83
N LEU A 146 15.60 -2.37 4.94
CA LEU A 146 14.27 -2.96 5.01
C LEU A 146 14.22 -4.19 4.11
N GLN A 147 13.67 -5.28 4.62
CA GLN A 147 13.55 -6.55 3.88
C GLN A 147 12.08 -6.87 3.62
N LEU A 148 11.77 -7.29 2.39
CA LEU A 148 10.43 -7.73 2.02
C LEU A 148 10.39 -9.25 1.88
N SER A 149 9.32 -9.84 2.39
CA SER A 149 9.01 -11.27 2.25
C SER A 149 7.52 -11.46 2.03
N ARG A 150 7.14 -12.56 1.38
CA ARG A 150 5.75 -12.84 1.00
C ARG A 150 5.10 -13.83 1.96
#